data_AF-J2WBK0-F1
#
_entry.id   AF-J2WBK0-F1
#
_cell.length_a   1.000
_cell.length_b   1.000
_cell.length_c   1.000
_cell.angle_alpha   90.00
_cell.angle_beta   90.00
_cell.angle_gamma   90.00
#
_symmetry.space_group_name_H-M   'P 1'
#
loop_
_entity.id
_entity.type
_entity.pdbx_description
1 polymer ?
#
loop_
_entity_poly.entity_id
_entity_poly.type
_entity_poly.pdbx_seq_one_letter_code
_entity_poly.pdbx_strand_id
1 'polypeptide(L)'
;MIRRSPGFTMIEVLVSMLVLGTGAMAMIMLQLQALRSSRDNALQSRAVMMAVELAELRSEYRAAGSPGEDPYLLEFEAGGNAPGQGDCSNVRCAPQTFAREAIAGWLTRLSNDFPDARVAVCRDSRAPATVAGDWACTAGGTGPVYIKLGWRGAPRFDTGGAPVERPQLAMFIGY
;
A
#
# COMPACT_ATOMS: atom_id res chain seq x y z
N MET A 1 69.74 -14.83 4.86
CA MET A 1 68.94 -15.95 5.38
C MET A 1 67.64 -16.04 4.58
N ILE A 2 67.46 -17.09 3.78
CA ILE A 2 66.22 -17.32 3.03
C ILE A 2 65.24 -18.02 3.98
N ARG A 3 64.15 -17.35 4.36
CA ARG A 3 63.07 -17.96 5.13
C ARG A 3 62.33 -18.96 4.23
N ARG A 4 62.18 -20.20 4.68
CA ARG A 4 61.27 -21.17 4.04
C ARG A 4 59.83 -20.83 4.43
N SER A 5 58.98 -20.58 3.43
CA SER A 5 57.54 -20.45 3.63
C SER A 5 56.94 -21.84 3.85
N PRO A 6 56.16 -22.07 4.92
CA PRO A 6 55.42 -23.32 5.04
C PRO A 6 54.38 -23.41 3.91
N GLY A 7 54.27 -24.59 3.29
CA GLY A 7 53.25 -24.88 2.28
C GLY A 7 51.90 -25.17 2.92
N PHE A 8 50.82 -24.92 2.19
CA PHE A 8 49.45 -25.18 2.63
C PHE A 8 49.14 -26.68 2.68
N THR A 9 48.39 -27.10 3.70
CA THR A 9 47.89 -28.49 3.78
C THR A 9 46.62 -28.65 2.94
N MET A 10 46.37 -29.84 2.39
CA MET A 10 45.14 -30.13 1.61
C MET A 10 43.86 -29.83 2.39
N ILE A 11 43.85 -30.11 3.70
CA ILE A 11 42.68 -29.86 4.57
C ILE A 11 42.40 -28.37 4.77
N GLU A 12 43.44 -27.54 4.80
CA GLU A 12 43.31 -26.09 4.96
C GLU A 12 42.68 -25.43 3.73
N VAL A 13 43.04 -25.91 2.53
CA VAL A 13 42.42 -25.45 1.27
C VAL A 13 40.95 -25.86 1.21
N LEU A 14 40.63 -27.09 1.61
CA LEU A 14 39.24 -27.58 1.66
C LEU A 14 38.37 -26.77 2.63
N VAL A 15 38.88 -26.48 3.83
CA VAL A 15 38.17 -25.64 4.81
C VAL A 15 38.00 -24.21 4.28
N SER A 16 39.01 -23.66 3.61
CA SER A 16 38.93 -22.32 3.01
C SER A 16 37.85 -22.25 1.93
N MET A 17 37.79 -23.24 1.03
CA MET A 17 36.74 -23.31 0.01
C MET A 17 35.35 -23.47 0.64
N LEU A 18 35.21 -24.26 1.71
CA LEU A 18 33.94 -24.41 2.44
C LEU A 18 33.48 -23.08 3.06
N VAL A 19 34.37 -22.37 3.75
CA VAL A 19 34.06 -21.08 4.38
C VAL A 19 33.71 -20.04 3.32
N LEU A 20 34.48 -19.97 2.22
CA LEU A 20 34.18 -19.06 1.11
C LEU A 20 32.85 -19.39 0.43
N GLY A 21 32.55 -20.67 0.20
CA GLY A 21 31.28 -21.11 -0.38
C GLY A 21 30.07 -20.75 0.48
N THR A 22 30.14 -21.02 1.78
CA THR A 22 29.07 -20.65 2.74
C THR A 22 28.92 -19.13 2.86
N GLY A 23 30.02 -18.38 2.89
CA GLY A 23 30.00 -16.91 2.91
C GLY A 23 29.38 -16.29 1.65
N ALA A 24 29.69 -16.82 0.47
CA ALA A 24 29.09 -16.38 -0.78
C ALA A 24 27.57 -16.63 -0.82
N MET A 25 27.13 -17.80 -0.36
CA MET A 25 25.69 -18.13 -0.30
C MET A 25 24.95 -17.22 0.69
N ALA A 26 25.55 -16.90 1.84
CA ALA A 26 24.98 -15.96 2.80
C ALA A 26 24.78 -14.55 2.21
N MET A 27 25.75 -14.04 1.43
CA MET A 27 25.62 -12.74 0.77
C MET A 27 24.48 -12.70 -0.26
N ILE A 28 24.30 -13.77 -1.03
CA ILE A 28 23.19 -13.87 -2.00
C ILE A 28 21.83 -13.82 -1.29
N MET A 29 21.70 -14.50 -0.14
CA MET A 29 20.48 -14.43 0.66
C MET A 29 20.17 -13.00 1.12
N LEU A 30 21.18 -12.26 1.58
CA LEU A 30 21.03 -10.86 1.98
C LEU A 30 20.62 -9.96 0.80
N GLN A 31 21.20 -10.17 -0.39
CA GLN A 31 20.82 -9.42 -1.59
C GLN A 31 19.36 -9.67 -1.98
N LEU A 32 18.91 -10.93 -1.92
CA LEU A 32 17.51 -11.28 -2.19
C LEU A 32 16.55 -10.65 -1.17
N GLN A 33 16.92 -10.65 0.11
CA GLN A 33 16.15 -9.99 1.15
C GLN A 33 16.08 -8.47 0.94
N ALA A 34 17.20 -7.83 0.59
CA ALA A 34 17.24 -6.40 0.30
C ALA A 34 16.36 -6.04 -0.90
N LEU A 35 16.37 -6.83 -1.97
CA LEU A 35 15.51 -6.63 -3.14
C LEU A 35 14.03 -6.75 -2.79
N ARG A 36 13.65 -7.75 -1.99
CA ARG A 36 12.26 -7.92 -1.51
C ARG A 36 11.82 -6.72 -0.67
N SER A 37 12.63 -6.33 0.30
CA SER A 37 12.34 -5.16 1.15
C SER A 37 12.22 -3.87 0.35
N SER A 38 13.08 -3.65 -0.65
CA SER A 38 13.02 -2.48 -1.53
C SER A 38 11.70 -2.44 -2.31
N ARG A 39 11.27 -3.58 -2.86
CA ARG A 39 9.98 -3.69 -3.56
C ARG A 39 8.80 -3.40 -2.64
N ASP A 40 8.80 -3.95 -1.43
CA ASP A 40 7.73 -3.73 -0.46
C ASP A 40 7.65 -2.26 -0.02
N ASN A 41 8.79 -1.63 0.22
CA ASN A 41 8.87 -0.20 0.56
C ASN A 41 8.38 0.69 -0.60
N ALA A 42 8.67 0.32 -1.84
CA ALA A 42 8.19 1.04 -3.02
C ALA A 42 6.65 0.96 -3.13
N LEU A 43 6.05 -0.21 -2.90
CA LEU A 43 4.59 -0.38 -2.89
C LEU A 43 3.93 0.42 -1.77
N GLN A 44 4.50 0.40 -0.56
CA GLN A 44 4.03 1.19 0.57
C GLN A 44 4.08 2.70 0.28
N SER A 45 5.20 3.17 -0.30
CA SER A 45 5.37 4.58 -0.67
C SER A 45 4.35 5.01 -1.74
N ARG A 46 4.08 4.14 -2.71
CA ARG A 46 3.07 4.38 -3.75
C ARG A 46 1.66 4.44 -3.16
N ALA A 47 1.34 3.55 -2.23
CA ALA A 47 0.06 3.53 -1.53
C ALA A 47 -0.19 4.82 -0.73
N VAL A 48 0.84 5.34 -0.05
CA VAL A 48 0.77 6.63 0.65
C VAL A 48 0.52 7.78 -0.32
N MET A 49 1.22 7.84 -1.46
CA MET A 49 0.99 8.87 -2.47
C MET A 49 -0.45 8.83 -3.01
N MET A 50 -1.00 7.63 -3.28
CA MET A 50 -2.40 7.48 -3.71
C MET A 50 -3.39 7.96 -2.64
N ALA A 51 -3.11 7.69 -1.36
CA ALA A 51 -3.94 8.13 -0.25
C ALA A 51 -3.91 9.65 -0.06
N VAL A 52 -2.74 10.27 -0.20
CA VAL A 52 -2.57 11.73 -0.15
C VAL A 52 -3.32 12.38 -1.32
N GLU A 53 -3.18 11.87 -2.54
CA GLU A 53 -3.90 12.37 -3.71
C GLU A 53 -5.42 12.36 -3.48
N LEU A 54 -5.95 11.27 -2.93
CA LEU A 54 -7.37 11.16 -2.61
C LEU A 54 -7.80 12.16 -1.52
N ALA A 55 -6.95 12.37 -0.51
CA ALA A 55 -7.21 13.33 0.56
C ALA A 55 -7.30 14.76 0.01
N GLU A 56 -6.39 15.15 -0.89
CA GLU A 56 -6.41 16.44 -1.56
C GLU A 56 -7.69 16.61 -2.38
N LEU A 57 -8.01 15.66 -3.27
CA LEU A 57 -9.23 15.69 -4.09
C LEU A 57 -10.51 15.81 -3.25
N ARG A 58 -10.60 15.06 -2.15
CA ARG A 58 -11.72 15.18 -1.22
C ARG A 58 -11.76 16.55 -0.56
N SER A 59 -10.61 17.07 -0.12
CA SER A 59 -10.55 18.38 0.53
C SER A 59 -11.03 19.51 -0.39
N GLU A 60 -10.64 19.47 -1.68
CA GLU A 60 -11.08 20.41 -2.70
C GLU A 60 -12.60 20.33 -2.93
N TYR A 61 -13.14 19.10 -3.04
CA TYR A 61 -14.58 18.89 -3.18
C TYR A 61 -15.37 19.44 -1.99
N ARG A 62 -14.86 19.27 -0.77
CA ARG A 62 -15.48 19.82 0.46
C ARG A 62 -15.38 21.34 0.51
N ALA A 63 -14.26 21.91 0.07
CA ALA A 63 -14.07 23.37 -0.02
C ALA A 63 -15.01 24.01 -1.05
N ALA A 64 -15.36 23.29 -2.12
CA ALA A 64 -16.33 23.75 -3.13
C ALA A 64 -17.78 23.84 -2.60
N GLY A 65 -18.07 23.36 -1.38
CA GLY A 65 -19.38 23.49 -0.74
C GLY A 65 -20.49 22.68 -1.42
N SER A 66 -20.13 21.60 -2.11
CA SER A 66 -21.05 20.78 -2.91
C SER A 66 -22.18 20.20 -2.05
N PRO A 67 -23.46 20.44 -2.38
CA PRO A 67 -24.58 19.82 -1.68
C PRO A 67 -24.75 18.38 -2.14
N GLY A 68 -24.71 17.41 -1.21
CA GLY A 68 -24.98 16.01 -1.52
C GLY A 68 -24.15 15.04 -0.68
N GLU A 69 -24.26 13.76 -1.04
CA GLU A 69 -23.41 12.71 -0.51
C GLU A 69 -21.96 12.91 -0.99
N ASP A 70 -21.00 12.60 -0.13
CA ASP A 70 -19.58 12.69 -0.43
C ASP A 70 -19.18 11.52 -1.34
N PRO A 71 -18.89 11.76 -2.64
CA PRO A 71 -18.61 10.70 -3.60
C PRO A 71 -17.28 9.98 -3.33
N TYR A 72 -16.45 10.52 -2.43
CA TYR A 72 -15.23 9.88 -1.98
C TYR A 72 -15.47 8.84 -0.90
N LEU A 73 -16.67 8.80 -0.27
CA LEU A 73 -17.05 7.73 0.65
C LEU A 73 -17.50 6.51 -0.16
N LEU A 74 -16.62 5.53 -0.29
CA LEU A 74 -16.87 4.34 -1.10
C LEU A 74 -16.06 3.14 -0.63
N GLU A 75 -16.50 1.96 -1.06
CA GLU A 75 -15.71 0.74 -1.02
C GLU A 75 -15.48 0.26 -2.44
N PHE A 76 -14.25 -0.18 -2.74
CA PHE A 76 -13.88 -0.68 -4.05
C PHE A 76 -12.84 -1.79 -3.92
N GLU A 77 -12.99 -2.80 -4.77
CA GLU A 77 -12.02 -3.87 -4.98
C GLU A 77 -11.61 -3.87 -6.45
N ALA A 78 -10.32 -4.11 -6.70
CA ALA A 78 -9.78 -4.17 -8.05
C ALA A 78 -10.52 -5.24 -8.87
N GLY A 79 -10.93 -4.88 -10.09
CA GLY A 79 -11.83 -5.68 -10.92
C GLY A 79 -13.32 -5.42 -10.69
N GLY A 80 -13.68 -4.63 -9.68
CA GLY A 80 -15.03 -4.09 -9.50
C GLY A 80 -15.35 -2.97 -10.50
N ASN A 81 -16.64 -2.64 -10.58
CA ASN A 81 -17.08 -1.52 -11.41
C ASN A 81 -16.71 -0.20 -10.71
N ALA A 82 -15.86 0.60 -11.35
CA ALA A 82 -15.63 1.97 -10.92
C ALA A 82 -16.94 2.79 -11.08
N PRO A 83 -17.13 3.86 -10.29
CA PRO A 83 -18.22 4.81 -10.48
C PRO A 83 -18.22 5.32 -11.93
N GLY A 84 -19.40 5.54 -12.48
CA GLY A 84 -19.55 6.00 -13.87
C GLY A 84 -18.77 7.27 -14.14
N GLN A 85 -18.05 7.28 -15.26
CA GLN A 85 -17.35 8.45 -15.75
C GLN A 85 -18.38 9.49 -16.23
N GLY A 86 -18.21 10.73 -15.77
CA GLY A 86 -18.81 11.89 -16.41
C GLY A 86 -18.13 12.15 -17.76
N ASP A 87 -18.35 13.33 -18.33
CA ASP A 87 -17.44 13.84 -19.37
C ASP A 87 -17.07 15.28 -19.00
N CYS A 88 -16.16 15.41 -18.05
CA CYS A 88 -15.67 16.71 -17.58
C CYS A 88 -14.46 17.22 -18.39
N SER A 89 -14.05 16.48 -19.41
CA SER A 89 -12.87 16.78 -20.22
C SER A 89 -13.07 18.01 -21.12
N ASN A 90 -14.30 18.22 -21.60
CA ASN A 90 -14.63 19.26 -22.59
C ASN A 90 -15.83 20.15 -22.17
N VAL A 91 -16.39 19.94 -20.97
CA VAL A 91 -17.58 20.66 -20.48
C VAL A 91 -17.34 21.14 -19.04
N ARG A 92 -17.84 22.34 -18.71
CA ARG A 92 -17.86 22.81 -17.32
C ARG A 92 -18.72 21.88 -16.47
N CYS A 93 -18.08 21.14 -15.57
CA CYS A 93 -18.77 20.25 -14.65
C CYS A 93 -19.18 20.93 -13.36
N ALA A 94 -20.35 20.53 -12.84
CA ALA A 94 -20.67 20.76 -11.45
C ALA A 94 -19.66 20.00 -10.56
N PRO A 95 -19.35 20.51 -9.35
CA PRO A 95 -18.41 19.86 -8.44
C PRO A 95 -18.68 18.37 -8.18
N GLN A 96 -19.96 17.97 -8.10
CA GLN A 96 -20.36 16.58 -7.93
C GLN A 96 -19.92 15.68 -9.10
N THR A 97 -20.09 16.14 -10.34
CA THR A 97 -19.71 15.39 -11.54
C THR A 97 -18.20 15.31 -11.67
N PHE A 98 -17.49 16.40 -11.37
CA PHE A 98 -16.03 16.41 -11.35
C PHE A 98 -15.47 15.42 -10.33
N ALA A 99 -16.05 15.36 -9.13
CA ALA A 99 -15.59 14.42 -8.11
C ALA A 99 -15.80 12.95 -8.51
N ARG A 100 -16.92 12.62 -9.18
CA ARG A 100 -17.18 11.28 -9.73
C ARG A 100 -16.17 10.86 -10.79
N GLU A 101 -15.73 11.80 -11.60
CA GLU A 101 -14.70 11.60 -12.62
C GLU A 101 -13.32 11.43 -12.02
N ALA A 102 -12.97 12.32 -11.09
CA ALA A 102 -11.70 12.27 -10.37
C ALA A 102 -11.53 10.93 -9.65
N ILE A 103 -12.58 10.46 -8.96
CA ILE A 103 -12.53 9.17 -8.27
C ILE A 103 -12.47 7.98 -9.24
N ALA A 104 -13.18 8.03 -10.38
CA ALA A 104 -13.11 6.97 -11.38
C ALA A 104 -11.70 6.87 -12.01
N GLY A 105 -11.09 8.02 -12.32
CA GLY A 105 -9.71 8.10 -12.79
C GLY A 105 -8.71 7.61 -11.75
N TRP A 106 -8.90 7.99 -10.49
CA TRP A 106 -8.08 7.52 -9.37
C TRP A 106 -8.19 6.00 -9.19
N LEU A 107 -9.40 5.43 -9.20
CA LEU A 107 -9.63 3.98 -9.09
C LEU A 107 -9.03 3.20 -10.26
N THR A 108 -9.08 3.76 -11.47
CA THR A 108 -8.44 3.15 -12.65
C THR A 108 -6.92 3.11 -12.50
N ARG A 109 -6.31 4.18 -11.99
CA ARG A 109 -4.88 4.19 -11.66
C ARG A 109 -4.55 3.21 -10.52
N LEU A 110 -5.41 3.15 -9.50
CA LEU A 110 -5.25 2.22 -8.38
C LEU A 110 -5.24 0.76 -8.85
N SER A 111 -6.17 0.36 -9.72
CA SER A 111 -6.22 -1.01 -10.26
C SER A 111 -5.00 -1.34 -11.13
N ASN A 112 -4.43 -0.36 -11.83
CA ASN A 112 -3.24 -0.55 -12.65
C ASN A 112 -1.98 -0.72 -11.79
N ASP A 113 -1.84 0.09 -10.74
CA ASP A 113 -0.68 0.04 -9.83
C ASP A 113 -0.79 -1.14 -8.84
N PHE A 114 -2.02 -1.55 -8.50
CA PHE A 114 -2.33 -2.60 -7.53
C PHE A 114 -3.45 -3.53 -8.05
N PRO A 115 -3.10 -4.64 -8.75
CA PRO A 115 -4.08 -5.53 -9.38
C PRO A 115 -5.06 -6.22 -8.42
N ASP A 116 -4.68 -6.37 -7.15
CA ASP A 116 -5.52 -6.95 -6.09
C ASP A 116 -5.76 -5.90 -4.97
N ALA A 117 -5.90 -4.62 -5.32
CA ALA A 117 -6.19 -3.58 -4.33
C ALA A 117 -7.62 -3.68 -3.80
N ARG A 118 -7.77 -3.42 -2.51
CA ARG A 118 -9.02 -3.12 -1.84
C ARG A 118 -8.90 -1.77 -1.17
N VAL A 119 -9.88 -0.90 -1.37
CA VAL A 119 -9.97 0.39 -0.71
C VAL A 119 -11.34 0.53 -0.04
N ALA A 120 -11.34 1.07 1.17
CA ALA A 120 -12.53 1.52 1.86
C ALA A 120 -12.27 2.93 2.39
N VAL A 121 -13.06 3.88 1.91
CA VAL A 121 -13.04 5.26 2.37
C VAL A 121 -14.32 5.48 3.15
N CYS A 122 -14.18 5.62 4.46
CA CYS A 122 -15.34 5.64 5.33
C CYS A 122 -15.07 6.39 6.62
N ARG A 123 -16.16 6.69 7.32
CA ARG A 123 -16.10 7.27 8.65
C ARG A 123 -15.74 6.18 9.65
N ASP A 124 -14.69 6.42 10.43
CA ASP A 124 -14.25 5.46 11.45
C ASP A 124 -13.72 6.14 12.70
N SER A 125 -14.46 6.03 13.81
CA SER A 125 -14.09 6.57 15.12
C SER A 125 -13.10 5.68 15.88
N ARG A 126 -12.80 4.48 15.37
CA ARG A 126 -11.92 3.50 16.01
C ARG A 126 -10.59 3.30 15.27
N ALA A 127 -10.39 3.90 14.10
CA ALA A 127 -9.19 3.70 13.31
C ALA A 127 -7.94 4.27 14.03
N PRO A 128 -6.97 3.43 14.45
CA PRO A 128 -5.69 3.91 14.94
C PRO A 128 -4.85 4.45 13.78
N ALA A 129 -4.10 5.53 13.99
CA ALA A 129 -3.22 6.11 12.97
C ALA A 129 -1.99 5.23 12.61
N THR A 130 -1.76 4.13 13.33
CA THR A 130 -0.50 3.37 13.28
C THR A 130 -0.64 1.87 13.06
N VAL A 131 -1.85 1.30 13.20
CA VAL A 131 -2.13 -0.10 12.88
C VAL A 131 -3.40 -0.10 12.05
N ALA A 132 -3.30 -0.58 10.82
CA ALA A 132 -4.46 -0.81 10.00
C ALA A 132 -5.42 -1.76 10.75
N GLY A 133 -6.54 -1.17 11.21
CA GLY A 133 -7.58 -1.85 11.98
C GLY A 133 -8.37 -2.82 11.12
N ASP A 134 -9.62 -3.09 11.45
CA ASP A 134 -10.45 -3.94 10.61
C ASP A 134 -11.00 -3.13 9.41
N TRP A 135 -11.39 -3.83 8.33
CA TRP A 135 -12.05 -3.18 7.19
C TRP A 135 -13.36 -2.49 7.58
N ALA A 136 -14.05 -3.03 8.59
CA ALA A 136 -15.33 -2.51 9.07
C ALA A 136 -15.22 -1.04 9.49
N CYS A 137 -16.19 -0.24 9.04
CA CYS A 137 -16.32 1.17 9.38
C CYS A 137 -17.29 1.29 10.57
N THR A 138 -16.87 1.97 11.63
CA THR A 138 -17.62 1.95 12.91
C THR A 138 -18.23 3.28 13.32
N ALA A 139 -17.99 4.37 12.58
CA ALA A 139 -18.60 5.67 12.89
C ALA A 139 -19.84 5.95 12.04
N GLY A 140 -20.86 6.54 12.66
CA GLY A 140 -21.99 7.14 11.97
C GLY A 140 -21.77 8.63 11.63
N GLY A 141 -22.57 9.15 10.69
CA GLY A 141 -22.87 10.56 10.48
C GLY A 141 -21.70 11.51 10.24
N THR A 142 -21.09 12.02 11.33
CA THR A 142 -20.11 13.12 11.33
C THR A 142 -18.72 12.70 11.83
N GLY A 143 -18.44 11.40 11.92
CA GLY A 143 -17.14 10.89 12.36
C GLY A 143 -15.98 11.22 11.41
N PRO A 144 -14.73 11.15 11.88
CA PRO A 144 -13.53 11.34 11.04
C PRO A 144 -13.51 10.33 9.89
N VAL A 145 -13.12 10.78 8.71
CA VAL A 145 -13.01 9.97 7.50
C VAL A 145 -11.58 9.46 7.36
N TYR A 146 -11.48 8.16 7.09
CA TYR A 146 -10.22 7.47 6.83
C TYR A 146 -10.26 6.81 5.46
N ILE A 147 -9.11 6.82 4.78
CA ILE A 147 -8.84 5.90 3.68
C ILE A 147 -8.14 4.67 4.25
N LYS A 148 -8.73 3.49 4.02
CA LYS A 148 -8.15 2.18 4.29
C LYS A 148 -7.78 1.56 2.95
N LEU A 149 -6.52 1.21 2.76
CA LEU A 149 -6.02 0.62 1.53
C LEU A 149 -5.27 -0.68 1.86
N GLY A 150 -5.54 -1.70 1.07
CA GLY A 150 -4.91 -3.01 1.15
C GLY A 150 -4.64 -3.51 -0.26
N TRP A 151 -3.60 -4.33 -0.39
CA TRP A 151 -3.26 -5.06 -1.59
C TRP A 151 -2.76 -6.43 -1.17
N ARG A 152 -2.68 -7.38 -2.10
CA ARG A 152 -2.03 -8.66 -1.80
C ARG A 152 -0.56 -8.42 -1.43
N GLY A 153 -0.28 -8.59 -0.14
CA GLY A 153 1.04 -8.87 0.42
C GLY A 153 0.98 -10.23 1.12
N ALA A 154 2.10 -10.66 1.73
CA ALA A 154 2.10 -11.91 2.52
C ALA A 154 0.93 -11.92 3.52
N PRO A 155 0.16 -13.02 3.62
CA PRO A 155 -0.97 -13.10 4.53
C PRO A 155 -0.51 -12.77 5.95
N ARG A 156 -1.22 -11.84 6.59
CA ARG A 156 -1.00 -11.53 8.00
C ARG A 156 -1.92 -12.43 8.80
N PHE A 157 -1.34 -13.17 9.73
CA PHE A 157 -2.08 -14.03 10.63
C PHE A 157 -2.37 -13.24 11.92
N ASP A 158 -3.56 -13.42 12.47
CA ASP A 158 -3.82 -12.97 13.83
C ASP A 158 -3.06 -13.82 14.86
N THR A 159 -3.20 -13.48 16.13
CA THR A 159 -2.63 -14.26 17.25
C THR A 159 -3.16 -15.70 17.34
N GLY A 160 -4.24 -16.03 16.63
CA GLY A 160 -4.82 -17.36 16.50
C GLY A 160 -4.38 -18.13 15.25
N GLY A 161 -3.55 -17.54 14.38
CA GLY A 161 -3.10 -18.18 13.14
C GLY A 161 -4.12 -18.14 12.00
N ALA A 162 -5.23 -17.40 12.13
CA ALA A 162 -6.19 -17.22 11.05
C ALA A 162 -5.69 -16.13 10.08
N PRO A 163 -5.75 -16.34 8.75
CA PRO A 163 -5.43 -15.30 7.80
C PRO A 163 -6.46 -14.18 7.94
N VAL A 164 -6.03 -13.02 8.43
CA VAL A 164 -6.88 -11.83 8.50
C VAL A 164 -6.46 -10.91 7.37
N GLU A 165 -7.38 -10.70 6.44
CA GLU A 165 -7.24 -9.67 5.44
C GLU A 165 -7.43 -8.32 6.15
N ARG A 166 -6.33 -7.70 6.56
CA ARG A 166 -6.31 -6.37 7.17
C ARG A 166 -5.88 -5.35 6.12
N PRO A 167 -6.36 -4.10 6.17
CA PRO A 167 -5.75 -3.03 5.41
C PRO A 167 -4.25 -2.98 5.69
N GLN A 168 -3.47 -2.51 4.74
CA GLN A 168 -2.03 -2.30 4.93
C GLN A 168 -1.73 -0.84 5.28
N LEU A 169 -2.62 0.07 4.88
CA LEU A 169 -2.55 1.50 5.13
C LEU A 169 -3.90 1.97 5.67
N ALA A 170 -3.87 2.80 6.71
CA ALA A 170 -5.03 3.54 7.19
C ALA A 170 -4.58 4.99 7.47
N MET A 171 -5.19 5.96 6.78
CA MET A 171 -4.81 7.37 6.89
C MET A 171 -6.05 8.24 7.08
N PHE A 172 -5.96 9.19 8.00
CA PHE A 172 -7.01 10.19 8.23
C PHE A 172 -7.03 11.22 7.08
N ILE A 173 -8.22 11.50 6.54
CA ILE A 173 -8.42 12.39 5.37
C ILE A 173 -9.48 13.48 5.62
N GLY A 174 -9.70 13.85 6.88
CA GLY A 174 -10.61 14.94 7.28
C GLY A 174 -11.94 14.48 7.87
N TYR A 175 -12.92 15.38 7.92
CA TYR A 175 -14.27 15.15 8.48
C TYR A 175 -15.38 15.30 7.42
#